data_AF-A0AAT9HJ20-F1
#
_entry.id   AF-A0AAT9HJ20-F1
#
_cell.length_a   1.000
_cell.length_b   1.000
_cell.length_c   1.000
_cell.angle_alpha   90.00
_cell.angle_beta   90.00
_cell.angle_gamma   90.00
#
_symmetry.space_group_name_H-M   'P 1'
#
loop_
_entity.id
_entity.type
_entity.pdbx_description
1 polymer ?
#
loop_
_entity_poly.entity_id
_entity_poly.type
_entity_poly.pdbx_seq_one_letter_code
_entity_poly.pdbx_strand_id
1 'polypeptide(L)'
;MHGIAARIVTDSGRGAAAAARHLLEVHPDDDEELVWQLREAAREHVAVGAPDAARRCLERALEEPPRPEIHAHVLYELGCATFLTAPARTIGHLRAALGMSGLDGDRRVDAVVRLSQALLHNNQMDEAVRTVEAEAALLEPGPAQLRLRAVQFMWRACSPVRPAHPPAPSAWPNSPPPAPAVTTPNACC
;
A
#
# COMPACT_ATOMS: atom_id res chain seq x y z
N MET A 1 12.84 34.07 -4.39
CA MET A 1 12.62 34.11 -5.86
C MET A 1 11.81 32.92 -6.39
N HIS A 2 11.95 31.71 -5.84
CA HIS A 2 11.22 30.53 -6.34
C HIS A 2 9.69 30.58 -6.17
N GLY A 3 9.17 31.08 -5.03
CA GLY A 3 7.72 31.24 -4.85
C GLY A 3 7.07 32.18 -5.87
N ILE A 4 7.72 33.29 -6.21
CA ILE A 4 7.25 34.22 -7.24
C ILE A 4 7.25 33.55 -8.62
N ALA A 5 8.31 32.80 -8.95
CA ALA A 5 8.37 32.07 -10.22
C ALA A 5 7.27 31.00 -10.33
N ALA A 6 7.00 30.27 -9.25
CA ALA A 6 5.90 29.31 -9.22
C ALA A 6 4.55 29.99 -9.49
N ARG A 7 4.28 31.12 -8.81
CA ARG A 7 3.06 31.91 -9.01
C ARG A 7 2.89 32.40 -10.44
N ILE A 8 3.94 32.98 -11.04
CA ILE A 8 3.92 33.41 -12.45
C ILE A 8 3.56 32.24 -13.39
N VAL A 9 4.11 31.05 -13.15
CA VAL A 9 3.82 29.87 -13.98
C VAL A 9 2.38 29.42 -13.82
N THR A 10 1.85 29.39 -12.59
CA THR A 10 0.45 29.06 -12.29
C THR A 10 -0.50 30.07 -12.93
N ASP A 11 -0.25 31.37 -12.75
CA ASP A 11 -1.05 32.47 -13.29
C ASP A 11 -1.05 32.49 -14.83
N SER A 12 -0.01 31.91 -15.46
CA SER A 12 0.07 31.72 -16.91
C SER A 12 -0.75 30.52 -17.42
N GLY A 13 -1.48 29.81 -16.56
CA GLY A 13 -2.34 28.68 -16.92
C GLY A 13 -1.60 27.41 -17.32
N ARG A 14 -0.32 27.25 -16.94
CA ARG A 14 0.54 26.15 -17.38
C ARG A 14 0.43 24.87 -16.53
N GLY A 15 -0.46 24.85 -15.54
CA GLY A 15 -0.69 23.71 -14.64
C GLY A 15 0.25 23.66 -13.43
N ALA A 16 -0.18 22.96 -12.38
CA ALA A 16 0.57 22.84 -11.13
C ALA A 16 1.89 22.07 -11.32
N ALA A 17 1.91 21.05 -12.19
CA ALA A 17 3.10 20.30 -12.53
C ALA A 17 4.21 21.17 -13.16
N ALA A 18 3.84 22.20 -13.91
CA ALA A 18 4.82 23.12 -14.49
C ALA A 18 5.46 24.04 -13.45
N ALA A 19 4.70 24.40 -12.41
CA ALA A 19 5.13 25.22 -11.27
C ALA A 19 5.94 24.42 -10.25
N ALA A 20 5.74 23.10 -10.16
CA ALA A 20 6.36 22.20 -9.20
C ALA A 20 7.87 22.36 -9.06
N ARG A 21 8.61 22.51 -10.19
CA ARG A 21 10.07 22.68 -10.16
C ARG A 21 10.52 23.92 -9.38
N HIS A 22 9.66 24.92 -9.27
CA HIS A 22 9.94 26.13 -8.49
C HIS A 22 9.53 25.91 -7.03
N LEU A 23 8.37 25.28 -6.79
CA LEU A 23 7.88 24.98 -5.44
C LEU A 23 8.83 24.07 -4.65
N LEU A 24 9.46 23.11 -5.32
CA LEU A 24 10.44 22.20 -4.70
C LEU A 24 11.68 22.91 -4.12
N GLU A 25 11.99 24.12 -4.60
CA GLU A 25 13.16 24.91 -4.17
C GLU A 25 12.82 25.97 -3.11
N VAL A 26 11.54 26.10 -2.75
CA VAL A 26 11.09 27.00 -1.68
C VAL A 26 11.49 26.41 -0.34
N HIS A 27 12.08 27.22 0.55
CA HIS A 27 12.45 26.78 1.90
C HIS A 27 11.19 26.60 2.76
N PRO A 28 11.16 25.61 3.68
CA PRO A 28 10.01 25.40 4.55
C PRO A 28 9.70 26.59 5.46
N ASP A 29 8.41 26.95 5.58
CA ASP A 29 7.91 28.09 6.38
C ASP A 29 6.48 27.84 6.93
N ASP A 30 6.12 26.57 7.14
CA ASP A 30 4.79 26.06 7.51
C ASP A 30 3.63 26.57 6.60
N ASP A 31 3.88 26.67 5.29
CA ASP A 31 2.94 27.19 4.29
C ASP A 31 1.96 26.13 3.76
N GLU A 32 0.70 26.26 4.17
CA GLU A 32 -0.39 25.38 3.75
C GLU A 32 -0.77 25.52 2.27
N GLU A 33 -0.60 26.71 1.69
CA GLU A 33 -0.85 26.94 0.27
C GLU A 33 0.17 26.15 -0.55
N LEU A 34 1.43 26.12 -0.11
CA LEU A 34 2.48 25.32 -0.72
C LEU A 34 2.15 23.82 -0.69
N VAL A 35 1.68 23.30 0.46
CA VAL A 35 1.23 21.90 0.58
C VAL A 35 0.12 21.60 -0.43
N TRP A 36 -0.88 22.48 -0.55
CA TRP A 36 -1.96 22.31 -1.53
C TRP A 36 -1.43 22.29 -2.97
N GLN A 37 -0.58 23.25 -3.34
CA GLN A 37 0.00 23.35 -4.69
C GLN A 37 0.85 22.12 -5.04
N LEU A 38 1.66 21.62 -4.11
CA LEU A 38 2.47 20.42 -4.30
C LEU A 38 1.62 19.15 -4.50
N ARG A 39 0.47 19.05 -3.82
CA ARG A 39 -0.48 17.94 -4.02
C ARG A 39 -1.18 18.01 -5.38
N GLU A 40 -1.58 19.19 -5.82
CA GLU A 40 -2.15 19.37 -7.17
C GLU A 40 -1.10 19.00 -8.24
N ALA A 41 0.14 19.46 -8.07
CA ALA A 41 1.24 19.07 -8.95
C ALA A 41 1.46 17.54 -8.96
N ALA A 42 1.39 16.88 -7.80
CA ALA A 42 1.52 15.44 -7.70
C ALA A 42 0.40 14.70 -8.46
N ARG A 43 -0.85 15.16 -8.36
CA ARG A 43 -1.99 14.60 -9.11
C ARG A 43 -1.80 14.71 -10.61
N GLU A 44 -1.38 15.87 -11.10
CA GLU A 44 -1.06 16.08 -12.52
C GLU A 44 0.09 15.18 -12.96
N HIS A 45 1.15 15.05 -12.16
CA HIS A 45 2.27 14.16 -12.44
C HIS A 45 1.85 12.68 -12.53
N VAL A 46 0.99 12.20 -11.62
CA VAL A 46 0.44 10.84 -11.70
C VAL A 46 -0.39 10.66 -12.99
N ALA A 47 -1.22 11.65 -13.35
CA ALA A 47 -2.06 11.58 -14.54
C ALA A 47 -1.27 11.43 -15.85
N VAL A 48 -0.06 11.97 -15.92
CA VAL A 48 0.84 11.86 -17.09
C VAL A 48 1.88 10.73 -16.95
N GLY A 49 1.77 9.87 -15.94
CA GLY A 49 2.68 8.73 -15.74
C GLY A 49 4.07 9.12 -15.24
N ALA A 50 4.19 10.20 -14.46
CA ALA A 50 5.42 10.68 -13.84
C ALA A 50 5.43 10.47 -12.30
N PRO A 51 5.37 9.22 -11.80
CA PRO A 51 5.24 8.93 -10.36
C PRO A 51 6.44 9.43 -9.54
N ASP A 52 7.65 9.46 -10.08
CA ASP A 52 8.83 9.99 -9.37
C ASP A 52 8.75 11.50 -9.13
N ALA A 53 8.14 12.25 -10.06
CA ALA A 53 7.91 13.67 -9.88
C ALA A 53 6.83 13.92 -8.83
N ALA A 54 5.75 13.13 -8.86
CA ALA A 54 4.71 13.16 -7.83
C ALA A 54 5.26 12.85 -6.43
N ARG A 55 6.09 11.79 -6.33
CA ARG A 55 6.78 11.42 -5.08
C ARG A 55 7.57 12.59 -4.50
N ARG A 56 8.41 13.26 -5.32
CA ARG A 56 9.19 14.42 -4.85
C ARG A 56 8.31 15.56 -4.36
N CYS A 57 7.20 15.85 -5.04
CA CYS A 57 6.26 16.89 -4.61
C CYS A 57 5.63 16.54 -3.24
N LEU A 58 5.23 15.28 -3.06
CA LEU A 58 4.58 14.82 -1.82
C LEU A 58 5.55 14.67 -0.65
N GLU A 59 6.79 14.26 -0.89
CA GLU A 59 7.85 14.28 0.14
C GLU A 59 8.13 15.70 0.61
N ARG A 60 8.27 16.65 -0.32
CA ARG A 60 8.41 18.08 0.03
C ARG A 60 7.19 18.63 0.76
N ALA A 61 5.98 18.17 0.40
CA ALA A 61 4.76 18.52 1.10
C ALA A 61 4.66 17.90 2.50
N LEU A 62 5.46 16.89 2.86
CA LEU A 62 5.57 16.38 4.24
C LEU A 62 6.63 17.12 5.04
N GLU A 63 7.66 17.65 4.36
CA GLU A 63 8.63 18.58 4.95
C GLU A 63 7.99 19.92 5.31
N GLU A 64 6.96 20.34 4.55
CA GLU A 64 6.03 21.41 4.90
C GLU A 64 4.87 20.82 5.71
N PRO A 65 4.95 20.75 7.05
CA PRO A 65 4.08 19.88 7.85
C PRO A 65 2.60 20.10 7.49
N PRO A 66 1.92 19.11 6.86
CA PRO A 66 0.53 19.28 6.48
C PRO A 66 -0.35 19.44 7.71
N ARG A 67 -1.44 20.20 7.57
CA ARG A 67 -2.47 20.23 8.61
C ARG A 67 -2.98 18.82 8.94
N PRO A 68 -3.38 18.57 10.20
CA PRO A 68 -3.84 17.24 10.64
C PRO A 68 -4.93 16.63 9.76
N GLU A 69 -5.84 17.44 9.20
CA GLU A 69 -6.97 16.98 8.38
C GLU A 69 -6.52 16.44 7.01
N ILE A 70 -5.38 16.90 6.49
CA ILE A 70 -4.87 16.50 5.17
C ILE A 70 -3.67 15.57 5.22
N HIS A 71 -3.01 15.44 6.37
CA HIS A 71 -1.80 14.65 6.53
C HIS A 71 -2.01 13.19 6.08
N ALA A 72 -3.09 12.55 6.52
CA ALA A 72 -3.43 11.19 6.11
C ALA A 72 -3.62 11.06 4.59
N HIS A 73 -4.17 12.07 3.94
CA HIS A 73 -4.31 12.10 2.49
C HIS A 73 -2.97 12.25 1.76
N VAL A 74 -2.04 13.07 2.28
CA VAL A 74 -0.70 13.22 1.68
C VAL A 74 0.07 11.90 1.75
N LEU A 75 0.01 11.20 2.89
CA LEU A 75 0.62 9.88 3.03
C LEU A 75 -0.01 8.83 2.11
N TYR A 76 -1.33 8.86 1.94
CA TYR A 76 -2.02 7.98 0.99
C TYR A 76 -1.62 8.26 -0.47
N GLU A 77 -1.59 9.53 -0.86
CA GLU A 77 -1.16 9.97 -2.20
C GLU A 77 0.31 9.55 -2.45
N LEU A 78 1.18 9.70 -1.44
CA LEU A 78 2.58 9.29 -1.52
C LEU A 78 2.72 7.78 -1.68
N GLY A 79 1.98 7.00 -0.89
CA GLY A 79 1.93 5.54 -1.04
C GLY A 79 1.46 5.11 -2.43
N CYS A 80 0.47 5.80 -3.01
CA CYS A 80 0.05 5.56 -4.39
C CYS A 80 1.17 5.85 -5.41
N ALA A 81 1.89 6.96 -5.26
CA ALA A 81 2.98 7.35 -6.16
C ALA A 81 4.19 6.40 -6.09
N THR A 82 4.47 5.81 -4.91
CA THR A 82 5.61 4.90 -4.72
C THR A 82 5.30 3.43 -4.94
N PHE A 83 4.05 3.08 -5.21
CA PHE A 83 3.56 1.70 -5.20
C PHE A 83 4.35 0.74 -6.09
N LEU A 84 4.67 1.15 -7.33
CA LEU A 84 5.39 0.31 -8.28
C LEU A 84 6.92 0.35 -8.12
N THR A 85 7.45 1.43 -7.51
CA THR A 85 8.89 1.69 -7.47
C THR A 85 9.52 1.32 -6.13
N ALA A 86 8.76 1.37 -5.04
CA ALA A 86 9.22 1.02 -3.71
C ALA A 86 8.08 0.42 -2.85
N PRO A 87 7.72 -0.86 -3.06
CA PRO A 87 6.62 -1.51 -2.34
C PRO A 87 6.78 -1.50 -0.81
N ALA A 88 8.00 -1.74 -0.29
CA ALA A 88 8.25 -1.73 1.16
C ALA A 88 8.01 -0.34 1.80
N ARG A 89 8.46 0.74 1.14
CA ARG A 89 8.17 2.12 1.60
C ARG A 89 6.69 2.45 1.49
N THR A 90 6.05 1.99 0.42
CA THR A 90 4.60 2.15 0.20
C THR A 90 3.78 1.57 1.34
N ILE A 91 4.12 0.37 1.82
CA ILE A 91 3.45 -0.25 2.98
C ILE A 91 3.53 0.65 4.21
N GLY A 92 4.70 1.25 4.47
CA GLY A 92 4.91 2.18 5.57
C GLY A 92 4.01 3.42 5.48
N HIS A 93 3.99 4.08 4.32
CA HIS A 93 3.16 5.28 4.09
C HIS A 93 1.66 4.98 4.24
N LEU A 94 1.19 3.86 3.68
CA LEU A 94 -0.23 3.50 3.73
C LEU A 94 -0.69 3.08 5.14
N ARG A 95 0.16 2.39 5.92
CA ARG A 95 -0.12 2.09 7.32
C ARG A 95 -0.18 3.36 8.17
N ALA A 96 0.77 4.28 7.96
CA ALA A 96 0.76 5.56 8.65
C ALA A 96 -0.51 6.36 8.32
N ALA A 97 -0.91 6.40 7.04
CA ALA A 97 -2.14 7.06 6.61
C ALA A 97 -3.40 6.45 7.26
N LEU A 98 -3.52 5.13 7.31
CA LEU A 98 -4.66 4.42 7.90
C LEU A 98 -4.72 4.50 9.43
N GLY A 99 -3.59 4.78 10.08
CA GLY A 99 -3.49 5.01 11.52
C GLY A 99 -3.82 6.44 11.95
N MET A 100 -3.95 7.37 11.00
CA MET A 100 -4.37 8.75 11.25
C MET A 100 -5.87 8.93 10.99
N SER A 101 -6.45 9.97 11.61
CA SER A 101 -7.80 10.44 11.26
C SER A 101 -7.81 11.16 9.91
N GLY A 102 -8.96 11.18 9.23
CA GLY A 102 -9.18 11.93 7.98
C GLY A 102 -9.33 11.04 6.74
N LEU A 103 -8.96 9.76 6.80
CA LEU A 103 -9.33 8.77 5.78
C LEU A 103 -10.60 8.02 6.21
N ASP A 104 -11.74 8.50 5.73
CA ASP A 104 -13.06 7.91 5.99
C ASP A 104 -13.72 7.38 4.72
N GLY A 105 -14.74 6.54 4.91
CA GLY A 105 -15.58 6.00 3.84
C GLY A 105 -14.78 5.37 2.70
N ASP A 106 -15.09 5.78 1.46
CA ASP A 106 -14.47 5.23 0.26
C ASP A 106 -12.96 5.44 0.20
N ARG A 107 -12.44 6.56 0.74
CA ARG A 107 -10.99 6.81 0.75
C ARG A 107 -10.26 5.82 1.65
N ARG A 108 -10.87 5.44 2.78
CA ARG A 108 -10.32 4.41 3.68
C ARG A 108 -10.28 3.06 2.99
N VAL A 109 -11.36 2.70 2.30
CA VAL A 109 -11.46 1.47 1.51
C VAL A 109 -10.39 1.44 0.41
N ASP A 110 -10.22 2.52 -0.34
CA ASP A 110 -9.18 2.62 -1.37
C ASP A 110 -7.77 2.48 -0.79
N ALA A 111 -7.50 3.10 0.36
CA ALA A 111 -6.23 2.95 1.07
C ALA A 111 -5.96 1.52 1.55
N VAL A 112 -6.97 0.82 2.08
CA VAL A 112 -6.87 -0.59 2.48
C VAL A 112 -6.63 -1.50 1.27
N VAL A 113 -7.35 -1.29 0.17
CA VAL A 113 -7.12 -2.04 -1.07
C VAL A 113 -5.70 -1.82 -1.58
N ARG A 114 -5.23 -0.57 -1.61
CA ARG A 114 -3.86 -0.24 -2.05
C ARG A 114 -2.81 -0.87 -1.13
N LEU A 115 -3.01 -0.85 0.18
CA LEU A 115 -2.11 -1.49 1.14
C LEU A 115 -2.05 -2.99 0.92
N SER A 116 -3.20 -3.63 0.72
CA SER A 116 -3.24 -5.07 0.43
C SER A 116 -2.48 -5.42 -0.84
N GLN A 117 -2.61 -4.62 -1.91
CA GLN A 117 -1.84 -4.81 -3.13
C GLN A 117 -0.33 -4.70 -2.87
N ALA A 118 0.10 -3.72 -2.06
CA ALA A 118 1.52 -3.50 -1.78
C ALA A 118 2.11 -4.66 -0.98
N LEU A 119 1.35 -5.19 -0.02
CA LEU A 119 1.70 -6.39 0.74
C LEU A 119 1.85 -7.61 -0.17
N LEU A 120 0.97 -7.82 -1.15
CA LEU A 120 1.10 -8.94 -2.11
C LEU A 120 2.38 -8.81 -2.95
N HIS A 121 2.67 -7.62 -3.48
CA HIS A 121 3.90 -7.39 -4.24
C HIS A 121 5.17 -7.59 -3.40
N ASN A 122 5.06 -7.42 -2.08
CA ASN A 122 6.13 -7.72 -1.13
C ASN A 122 6.09 -9.17 -0.60
N ASN A 123 5.32 -10.06 -1.22
CA ASN A 123 5.17 -11.47 -0.86
C ASN A 123 4.61 -11.71 0.56
N GLN A 124 3.81 -10.77 1.07
CA GLN A 124 3.15 -10.82 2.39
C GLN A 124 1.66 -11.14 2.25
N MET A 125 1.35 -12.25 1.57
CA MET A 125 -0.03 -12.63 1.18
C MET A 125 -0.98 -12.74 2.37
N ASP A 126 -0.58 -13.43 3.43
CA ASP A 126 -1.43 -13.62 4.61
C ASP A 126 -1.77 -12.28 5.28
N GLU A 127 -0.84 -11.34 5.27
CA GLU A 127 -1.06 -10.01 5.82
C GLU A 127 -1.98 -9.16 4.94
N ALA A 128 -1.86 -9.27 3.61
CA ALA A 128 -2.77 -8.63 2.68
C ALA A 128 -4.22 -9.09 2.89
N VAL A 129 -4.45 -10.40 3.03
CA VAL A 129 -5.77 -10.99 3.30
C VAL A 129 -6.31 -10.50 4.64
N ARG A 130 -5.51 -10.57 5.72
CA ARG A 130 -5.93 -10.11 7.05
C ARG A 130 -6.30 -8.63 7.08
N THR A 131 -5.54 -7.79 6.37
CA THR A 131 -5.77 -6.34 6.31
C THR A 131 -7.15 -6.02 5.72
N VAL A 132 -7.49 -6.66 4.59
CA VAL A 132 -8.78 -6.46 3.91
C VAL A 132 -9.94 -7.05 4.70
N GLU A 133 -9.74 -8.23 5.30
CA GLU A 133 -10.73 -8.92 6.14
C GLU A 133 -11.08 -8.11 7.38
N ALA A 134 -10.07 -7.55 8.06
CA ALA A 134 -10.27 -6.73 9.25
C ALA A 134 -11.11 -5.49 8.95
N GLU A 135 -10.80 -4.76 7.88
CA GLU A 135 -11.57 -3.56 7.51
C GLU A 135 -12.99 -3.93 7.04
N ALA A 136 -13.15 -5.01 6.27
CA ALA A 136 -14.48 -5.46 5.83
C ALA A 136 -15.41 -5.83 6.99
N ALA A 137 -14.85 -6.33 8.10
CA ALA A 137 -15.60 -6.66 9.31
C ALA A 137 -16.13 -5.44 10.07
N LEU A 138 -15.53 -4.26 9.86
CA LEU A 138 -15.95 -3.00 10.48
C LEU A 138 -17.07 -2.29 9.70
N LEU A 139 -17.30 -2.66 8.44
CA LEU A 139 -18.27 -2.01 7.57
C LEU A 139 -19.64 -2.69 7.63
N GLU A 140 -20.69 -1.88 7.58
CA GLU A 140 -22.05 -2.36 7.38
C GLU A 140 -22.21 -3.02 5.99
N PRO A 141 -23.19 -3.94 5.82
CA PRO A 141 -23.49 -4.55 4.54
C PRO A 141 -23.76 -3.50 3.45
N GLY A 142 -22.93 -3.50 2.41
CA GLY A 142 -23.03 -2.51 1.33
C GLY A 142 -21.91 -2.65 0.29
N PRO A 143 -21.86 -1.73 -0.69
CA PRO A 143 -20.89 -1.78 -1.79
C PRO A 143 -19.43 -1.79 -1.33
N ALA A 144 -19.10 -1.00 -0.30
CA ALA A 144 -17.76 -0.92 0.28
C ALA A 144 -17.31 -2.26 0.90
N GLN A 145 -18.16 -2.87 1.75
CA GLN A 145 -17.89 -4.19 2.32
C GLN A 145 -17.77 -5.26 1.23
N LEU A 146 -18.66 -5.24 0.23
CA LEU A 146 -18.63 -6.20 -0.88
C LEU A 146 -17.34 -6.08 -1.68
N ARG A 147 -16.87 -4.85 -1.96
CA ARG A 147 -15.59 -4.60 -2.63
C ARG A 147 -14.42 -5.21 -1.87
N LEU A 148 -14.35 -5.00 -0.55
CA LEU A 148 -13.29 -5.59 0.27
C LEU A 148 -13.37 -7.13 0.29
N ARG A 149 -14.56 -7.72 0.43
CA ARG A 149 -14.72 -9.17 0.36
C ARG A 149 -14.30 -9.77 -0.99
N ALA A 150 -14.61 -9.08 -2.10
CA ALA A 150 -14.16 -9.50 -3.43
C ALA A 150 -12.62 -9.47 -3.52
N VAL A 151 -11.99 -8.42 -3.01
CA VAL A 151 -10.54 -8.28 -2.94
C VAL A 151 -9.91 -9.40 -2.09
N GLN A 152 -10.46 -9.68 -0.92
CA GLN A 152 -10.04 -10.78 -0.04
C GLN A 152 -10.13 -12.15 -0.77
N PHE A 153 -11.23 -12.41 -1.48
CA PHE A 153 -11.41 -13.64 -2.25
C PHE A 153 -10.34 -13.78 -3.34
N MET A 154 -10.07 -12.70 -4.10
CA MET A 154 -9.01 -12.70 -5.11
C MET A 154 -7.63 -13.02 -4.51
N TRP A 155 -7.28 -12.42 -3.37
CA TRP A 155 -5.99 -12.66 -2.70
C TRP A 155 -5.84 -14.10 -2.19
N ARG A 156 -6.92 -14.67 -1.65
CA ARG A 156 -6.94 -16.08 -1.24
C ARG A 156 -6.78 -17.03 -2.43
N ALA A 157 -7.38 -16.72 -3.57
CA ALA A 157 -7.24 -17.51 -4.79
C ALA A 157 -5.82 -17.45 -5.39
N CYS A 158 -5.12 -16.32 -5.23
CA CYS A 158 -3.72 -16.17 -5.66
C CYS A 158 -2.71 -16.84 -4.71
N SER A 159 -3.12 -17.19 -3.48
CA SER A 159 -2.24 -17.92 -2.57
C SER A 159 -2.05 -19.33 -3.13
N PRO A 160 -0.80 -19.82 -3.33
CA PRO A 160 -0.61 -21.22 -3.64
C PRO A 160 -1.16 -21.98 -2.43
N VAL A 161 -2.34 -22.57 -2.57
CA VAL A 161 -2.74 -23.67 -1.71
C VAL A 161 -1.63 -24.68 -1.91
N ARG A 162 -0.65 -24.70 -1.00
CA ARG A 162 0.19 -25.87 -0.82
C ARG A 162 -0.83 -26.94 -0.47
N PRO A 163 -1.09 -27.94 -1.34
CA PRO A 163 -1.96 -29.03 -0.92
C PRO A 163 -1.42 -29.50 0.43
N ALA A 164 -2.30 -29.71 1.41
CA ALA A 164 -1.92 -30.46 2.60
C ALA A 164 -1.10 -31.65 2.10
N HIS A 165 0.06 -31.91 2.72
CA HIS A 165 0.89 -33.02 2.25
C HIS A 165 -0.05 -34.24 2.13
N PRO A 166 -0.01 -34.99 1.02
CA PRO A 166 -0.83 -36.18 0.94
C PRO A 166 -0.56 -36.98 2.21
N PRO A 167 -1.61 -37.43 2.94
CA PRO A 167 -1.42 -38.09 4.22
C PRO A 167 -0.39 -39.21 4.03
N ALA A 168 0.50 -39.38 5.02
CA ALA A 168 1.58 -40.35 4.93
C ALA A 168 1.02 -41.69 4.41
N PRO A 169 1.75 -42.47 3.58
CA PRO A 169 1.22 -43.67 2.96
C PRO A 169 0.57 -44.67 3.93
N SER A 170 0.89 -44.59 5.24
CA SER A 170 0.28 -45.36 6.32
C SER A 170 -1.17 -44.97 6.69
N ALA A 171 -1.67 -43.84 6.20
CA ALA A 171 -2.99 -43.29 6.52
C ALA A 171 -4.04 -43.52 5.40
N TRP A 172 -3.72 -44.35 4.41
CA TRP A 172 -4.66 -44.69 3.33
C TRP A 172 -5.51 -45.91 3.74
N PRO A 173 -6.80 -45.96 3.36
CA PRO A 173 -7.59 -47.18 3.52
C PRO A 173 -6.93 -48.27 2.66
N ASN A 174 -6.46 -49.35 3.31
CA ASN A 174 -5.71 -50.49 2.73
C ASN A 174 -4.18 -50.33 2.60
N SER A 175 -3.54 -49.45 3.35
CA SER A 175 -2.08 -49.47 3.47
C SER A 175 -1.57 -50.78 4.08
N PRO A 176 -0.53 -51.43 3.52
CA PRO A 176 0.08 -52.58 4.15
C PRO A 176 0.67 -52.17 5.51
N PRO A 177 0.61 -53.04 6.55
CA PRO A 177 1.21 -52.73 7.85
C PRO A 177 2.71 -52.44 7.70
N PRO A 178 3.28 -51.56 8.54
CA PRO A 178 4.70 -51.27 8.49
C PRO A 178 5.52 -52.56 8.63
N ALA A 179 6.58 -52.70 7.84
CA ALA A 179 7.47 -53.86 7.89
C ALA A 179 7.99 -54.02 9.33
N PRO A 180 8.05 -55.26 9.87
CA PRO A 180 8.56 -55.49 11.22
C PRO A 180 9.97 -54.96 11.33
N ALA A 181 10.26 -54.28 12.45
CA ALA A 181 11.59 -53.76 12.73
C ALA A 181 12.59 -54.91 12.68
N VAL A 182 13.49 -54.88 11.70
CA VAL A 182 14.63 -55.79 11.66
C VAL A 182 15.53 -55.39 12.82
N THR A 183 15.39 -56.08 13.94
CA THR A 183 16.40 -56.08 15.00
C THR A 183 17.66 -56.68 14.41
N THR A 184 18.61 -55.83 14.02
CA THR A 184 19.98 -56.26 13.82
C THR A 184 20.50 -56.80 15.16
N PRO A 185 21.00 -58.04 15.22
CA PRO A 185 21.63 -58.55 16.43
C PRO A 185 22.86 -57.70 16.73
N ASN A 186 22.90 -57.19 17.95
CA ASN A 186 24.00 -56.49 18.55
C ASN A 186 25.26 -57.40 18.52
N ALA A 187 26.18 -57.15 17.59
CA ALA A 187 27.48 -57.79 17.59
C ALA A 187 28.41 -56.99 18.51
N CYS A 188 28.48 -57.41 19.76
CA CYS A 188 29.62 -57.12 20.62
C CYS A 188 30.88 -57.77 20.02
N CYS A 189 31.89 -56.95 19.75
CA CYS A 189 33.31 -57.16 20.02
C CYS A 189 34.04 -55.84 19.78
#